data_AF-A0A644WWW2-F1
#
_entry.id   AF-A0A644WWW2-F1
#
_cell.length_a   1.000
_cell.length_b   1.000
_cell.length_c   1.000
_cell.angle_alpha   90.00
_cell.angle_beta   90.00
_cell.angle_gamma   90.00
#
_symmetry.space_group_name_H-M   'P 1'
#
loop_
_entity.id
_entity.type
_entity.pdbx_description
1 polymer ?
#
loop_
_entity_poly.entity_id
_entity_poly.type
_entity_poly.pdbx_seq_one_letter_code
_entity_poly.pdbx_strand_id
1 'polypeptide(L)'
;MRKKVLLLSMMIVLALPVFAGYFDVGITIGTNAHLGERNLDPSRLKLAWGAAIGLTDVWELDVQANTQLVPTFVDTTSVSFLVQRALLGQRSSGGQTAGVGINTLIGVGAMISPYTIDGRTTLTHLLVSLTPITVGSPVTGKRERLLAVTLAYNLQTKQVGVLFDLLKFDFYVVGSYKDYR
;
A
#
# COMPACT_ATOMS: atom_id res chain seq x y z
N MET A 1 -16.86 -21.70 -8.00
CA MET A 1 -15.75 -20.72 -7.94
C MET A 1 -15.57 -20.07 -6.57
N ARG A 2 -16.62 -19.55 -5.92
CA ARG A 2 -16.54 -18.93 -4.57
C ARG A 2 -15.80 -19.75 -3.50
N LYS A 3 -16.04 -21.06 -3.42
CA LYS A 3 -15.37 -21.95 -2.44
C LYS A 3 -13.86 -22.07 -2.66
N LYS A 4 -13.38 -22.07 -3.92
CA LYS A 4 -11.94 -22.16 -4.24
C LYS A 4 -11.21 -20.85 -3.92
N VAL A 5 -11.87 -19.70 -4.16
CA VAL A 5 -11.34 -18.38 -3.79
C VAL A 5 -11.30 -18.21 -2.27
N LEU A 6 -12.33 -18.69 -1.55
CA LEU A 6 -12.35 -18.70 -0.08
C LEU A 6 -11.26 -19.59 0.51
N LEU A 7 -11.03 -20.76 -0.10
CA LEU A 7 -9.99 -21.69 0.35
C LEU A 7 -8.58 -21.15 0.06
N LEU A 8 -8.38 -20.48 -1.09
CA LEU A 8 -7.12 -19.83 -1.43
C LEU A 8 -6.83 -18.66 -0.48
N SER A 9 -7.83 -17.84 -0.18
CA SER A 9 -7.69 -16.74 0.80
C SER A 9 -7.46 -17.27 2.22
N MET A 10 -8.15 -18.32 2.65
CA MET A 10 -7.84 -19.00 3.91
C MET A 10 -6.44 -19.59 3.94
N MET A 11 -5.97 -20.21 2.86
CA MET A 11 -4.61 -20.75 2.79
C MET A 11 -3.55 -19.65 2.83
N ILE A 12 -3.77 -18.50 2.18
CA ILE A 12 -2.87 -17.35 2.26
C ILE A 12 -2.82 -16.83 3.70
N VAL A 13 -3.97 -16.68 4.37
CA VAL A 13 -4.04 -16.25 5.78
C VAL A 13 -3.36 -17.25 6.72
N LEU A 14 -3.55 -18.56 6.47
CA LEU A 14 -2.94 -19.64 7.26
C LEU A 14 -1.46 -19.87 6.93
N ALA A 15 -0.94 -19.31 5.84
CA ALA A 15 0.49 -19.35 5.49
C ALA A 15 1.26 -18.16 6.10
N LEU A 16 0.59 -17.08 6.52
CA LEU A 16 1.22 -15.94 7.21
C LEU A 16 2.06 -16.35 8.44
N PRO A 17 1.65 -17.31 9.29
CA PRO A 17 2.46 -17.77 10.43
C PRO A 17 3.76 -18.48 10.03
N VAL A 18 3.88 -19.00 8.81
CA VAL A 18 5.09 -19.67 8.31
C VAL A 18 6.19 -18.66 7.95
N PHE A 19 5.83 -17.38 7.77
CA PHE A 19 6.76 -16.26 7.54
C PHE A 19 7.18 -15.53 8.82
N ALA A 20 6.65 -15.95 9.98
CA ALA A 20 7.00 -15.41 11.29
C ALA A 20 8.52 -15.58 11.53
N GLY A 21 9.23 -14.44 11.53
CA GLY A 21 10.67 -14.37 11.78
C GLY A 21 11.51 -13.71 10.68
N TYR A 22 11.00 -13.59 9.44
CA TYR A 22 11.74 -12.97 8.32
C TYR A 22 11.13 -11.66 7.81
N PHE A 23 9.81 -11.46 7.92
CA PHE A 23 9.09 -10.33 7.31
C PHE A 23 7.96 -9.80 8.21
N ASP A 24 7.93 -8.49 8.52
CA ASP A 24 6.76 -7.88 9.17
C ASP A 24 5.60 -7.70 8.20
N VAL A 25 4.37 -8.00 8.64
CA VAL A 25 3.15 -7.82 7.85
C VAL A 25 2.18 -6.90 8.57
N GLY A 26 1.84 -5.78 7.94
CA GLY A 26 0.84 -4.82 8.37
C GLY A 26 -0.38 -4.83 7.46
N ILE A 27 -1.57 -4.74 8.04
CA ILE A 27 -2.83 -4.52 7.31
C ILE A 27 -3.01 -3.01 7.20
N THR A 28 -3.07 -2.50 5.97
CA THR A 28 -3.19 -1.07 5.68
C THR A 28 -4.64 -0.68 5.44
N ILE A 29 -5.09 0.41 6.04
CA ILE A 29 -6.40 1.04 5.80
C ILE A 29 -6.23 2.56 5.75
N GLY A 30 -6.89 3.23 4.80
CA GLY A 30 -6.87 4.68 4.70
C GLY A 30 -7.73 5.19 3.56
N THR A 31 -7.44 6.42 3.12
CA THR A 31 -8.16 7.08 2.04
C THR A 31 -7.22 7.39 0.89
N ASN A 32 -7.73 7.29 -0.34
CA ASN A 32 -7.03 7.67 -1.56
C ASN A 32 -7.92 8.57 -2.44
N ALA A 33 -7.32 9.57 -3.06
CA ALA A 33 -7.94 10.38 -4.10
C ALA A 33 -7.06 10.34 -5.35
N HIS A 34 -7.67 10.11 -6.52
CA HIS A 34 -6.98 10.15 -7.79
C HIS A 34 -7.31 11.46 -8.52
N LEU A 35 -6.28 12.25 -8.79
CA LEU A 35 -6.36 13.59 -9.38
C LEU A 35 -5.65 13.58 -10.75
N GLY A 36 -6.07 14.47 -11.65
CA GLY A 36 -5.41 14.63 -12.97
C GLY A 36 -5.99 13.78 -14.11
N GLU A 37 -6.78 12.75 -13.81
CA GLU A 37 -7.37 11.83 -14.82
C GLU A 37 -8.88 11.61 -14.65
N ARG A 38 -9.63 12.68 -14.37
CA ARG A 38 -11.07 12.61 -14.05
C ARG A 38 -11.94 11.94 -15.11
N ASN A 39 -11.50 11.92 -16.38
CA ASN A 39 -12.22 11.29 -17.47
C ASN A 39 -12.10 9.75 -17.43
N LEU A 40 -10.99 9.22 -16.91
CA LEU A 40 -10.74 7.78 -16.78
C LEU A 40 -11.16 7.25 -15.41
N ASP A 41 -11.01 8.10 -14.39
CA ASP A 41 -11.37 7.81 -13.02
C ASP A 41 -12.30 8.90 -12.48
N PRO A 42 -13.62 8.67 -12.49
CA PRO A 42 -14.59 9.64 -11.99
C PRO A 42 -14.65 9.67 -10.45
N SER A 43 -13.93 8.78 -9.76
CA SER A 43 -13.97 8.71 -8.31
C SER A 43 -13.37 9.97 -7.68
N ARG A 44 -14.02 10.44 -6.61
CA ARG A 44 -13.53 11.58 -5.81
C ARG A 44 -12.80 11.11 -4.56
N LEU A 45 -13.23 9.98 -4.04
CA LEU A 45 -12.69 9.39 -2.81
C LEU A 45 -12.76 7.87 -2.92
N LYS A 46 -11.68 7.22 -2.50
CA LYS A 46 -11.56 5.77 -2.42
C LYS A 46 -11.14 5.34 -1.02
N LEU A 47 -11.59 4.16 -0.64
CA LEU A 47 -11.04 3.41 0.47
C LEU A 47 -9.76 2.72 -0.02
N ALA A 48 -8.63 3.09 0.57
CA ALA A 48 -7.38 2.38 0.40
C ALA A 48 -7.31 1.27 1.46
N TRP A 49 -7.14 0.02 1.03
CA TRP A 49 -6.94 -1.09 1.94
C TRP A 49 -5.98 -2.11 1.35
N GLY A 50 -5.20 -2.80 2.17
CA GLY A 50 -4.13 -3.65 1.65
C GLY A 50 -3.20 -4.20 2.71
N ALA A 51 -1.96 -4.47 2.29
CA ALA A 51 -0.93 -4.99 3.16
C ALA A 51 0.42 -4.33 2.90
N ALA A 52 1.09 -3.97 3.99
CA ALA A 52 2.47 -3.50 4.01
C ALA A 52 3.37 -4.63 4.52
N ILE A 53 4.29 -5.09 3.67
CA ILE A 53 5.18 -6.21 3.96
C ILE A 53 6.60 -5.65 4.06
N GLY A 54 7.27 -5.82 5.19
CA GLY A 54 8.70 -5.58 5.31
C GLY A 54 9.48 -6.64 4.53
N LEU A 55 10.38 -6.21 3.65
CA LEU A 55 11.29 -7.10 2.90
C LEU A 55 12.67 -7.14 3.54
N THR A 56 13.12 -5.98 4.05
CA THR A 56 14.35 -5.81 4.82
C THR A 56 14.14 -4.71 5.86
N ASP A 57 15.16 -4.43 6.67
CA ASP A 57 15.15 -3.35 7.66
C ASP A 57 14.88 -1.95 7.04
N VAL A 58 14.97 -1.78 5.71
CA VAL A 58 14.71 -0.50 5.03
C VAL A 58 13.73 -0.60 3.85
N TRP A 59 13.44 -1.79 3.32
CA TRP A 59 12.57 -1.97 2.16
C TRP A 59 11.20 -2.53 2.52
N GLU A 60 10.14 -2.01 1.91
CA GLU A 60 8.76 -2.51 1.93
C GLU A 60 8.29 -2.95 0.56
N LEU A 61 7.35 -3.88 0.56
CA LEU A 61 6.32 -3.99 -0.45
C LEU A 61 4.98 -3.53 0.13
N ASP A 62 4.37 -2.51 -0.46
CA ASP A 62 2.99 -2.08 -0.20
C ASP A 62 2.09 -2.56 -1.34
N VAL A 63 1.12 -3.40 -1.01
CA VAL A 63 0.08 -3.88 -1.92
C VAL A 63 -1.24 -3.29 -1.48
N GLN A 64 -1.87 -2.50 -2.34
CA GLN A 64 -3.02 -1.70 -1.97
C GLN A 64 -4.12 -1.75 -3.02
N ALA A 65 -5.32 -2.12 -2.58
CA ALA A 65 -6.54 -1.95 -3.33
C ALA A 65 -7.17 -0.60 -2.98
N ASN A 66 -7.53 0.16 -4.01
CA ASN A 66 -8.23 1.42 -3.91
C ASN A 66 -9.64 1.21 -4.46
N THR A 67 -10.62 1.16 -3.59
CA THR A 67 -12.03 0.89 -3.92
C THR A 67 -12.84 2.17 -3.84
N GLN A 68 -13.61 2.47 -4.86
CA GLN A 68 -14.40 3.68 -4.93
C GLN A 68 -15.42 3.78 -3.77
N LEU A 69 -15.43 4.92 -3.08
CA LEU A 69 -16.46 5.28 -2.10
C LEU A 69 -17.43 6.33 -2.65
N VAL A 70 -16.91 7.31 -3.39
CA VAL A 70 -17.67 8.44 -3.95
C VAL A 70 -17.30 8.59 -5.43
N PRO A 71 -18.27 8.75 -6.36
CA PRO A 71 -19.71 8.94 -6.12
C PRO A 71 -20.52 7.66 -5.89
N THR A 72 -20.17 6.55 -6.55
CA THR A 72 -20.81 5.24 -6.38
C THR A 72 -19.98 4.34 -5.47
N PHE A 73 -20.65 3.66 -4.53
CA PHE A 73 -20.00 2.81 -3.53
C PHE A 73 -19.63 1.45 -4.14
N VAL A 74 -18.34 1.11 -4.13
CA VAL A 74 -17.77 -0.18 -4.58
C VAL A 74 -18.04 -0.47 -6.06
N ASP A 75 -17.90 0.56 -6.90
CA ASP A 75 -18.09 0.44 -8.36
C ASP A 75 -16.78 0.08 -9.07
N THR A 76 -15.75 0.89 -8.85
CA THR A 76 -14.41 0.67 -9.44
C THR A 76 -13.37 0.32 -8.37
N THR A 77 -12.46 -0.58 -8.72
CA THR A 77 -11.32 -0.96 -7.89
C THR A 77 -10.05 -0.97 -8.72
N SER A 78 -8.99 -0.40 -8.18
CA SER A 78 -7.64 -0.48 -8.73
C SER A 78 -6.68 -1.05 -7.69
N VAL A 79 -5.66 -1.78 -8.12
CA VAL A 79 -4.64 -2.36 -7.25
C VAL A 79 -3.28 -1.78 -7.60
N SER A 80 -2.61 -1.19 -6.61
CA SER A 80 -1.25 -0.67 -6.72
C SER A 80 -0.28 -1.57 -5.96
N PHE A 81 0.90 -1.75 -6.55
CA PHE A 81 2.05 -2.42 -5.96
C PHE A 81 3.18 -1.41 -5.90
N LEU A 82 3.71 -1.15 -4.70
CA LEU A 82 4.78 -0.18 -4.48
C LEU A 82 5.90 -0.86 -3.70
N VAL A 83 7.10 -0.84 -4.25
CA VAL A 83 8.31 -1.16 -3.49
C VAL A 83 8.84 0.16 -2.93
N GLN A 84 8.91 0.28 -1.61
CA GLN A 84 9.29 1.54 -0.96
C GLN A 84 10.50 1.36 -0.05
N ARG A 85 11.31 2.42 0.06
CA ARG A 85 12.50 2.49 0.88
C ARG A 85 12.34 3.57 1.94
N ALA A 86 12.66 3.21 3.17
CA ALA A 86 12.81 4.14 4.28
C ALA A 86 14.11 4.96 4.14
N LEU A 87 14.00 6.29 4.32
CA LEU A 87 15.11 7.23 4.12
C LEU A 87 15.74 7.73 5.43
N LEU A 88 14.98 7.80 6.52
CA LEU A 88 15.42 8.40 7.80
C LEU A 88 15.82 7.36 8.85
N GLY A 89 16.10 6.13 8.43
CA GLY A 89 16.54 5.06 9.31
C GLY A 89 15.84 3.73 9.04
N GLN A 90 16.09 2.75 9.89
CA GLN A 90 15.52 1.42 9.78
C GLN A 90 14.02 1.43 10.16
N ARG A 91 13.21 0.67 9.43
CA ARG A 91 11.80 0.38 9.74
C ARG A 91 11.67 -0.48 10.99
N SER A 92 12.47 -1.53 11.05
CA SER A 92 12.55 -2.47 12.16
C SER A 92 13.80 -3.33 11.98
N SER A 93 14.71 -3.31 12.94
CA SER A 93 15.77 -4.30 13.10
C SER A 93 15.62 -4.81 14.53
N GLY A 94 15.61 -6.12 14.74
CA GLY A 94 15.46 -6.77 16.06
C GLY A 94 16.45 -6.34 17.15
N GLY A 95 17.33 -5.34 16.90
CA GLY A 95 18.11 -4.63 17.93
C GLY A 95 18.22 -3.11 17.74
N GLN A 96 17.69 -2.50 16.67
CA GLN A 96 17.73 -1.05 16.44
C GLN A 96 16.40 -0.55 15.86
N THR A 97 15.60 0.10 16.70
CA THR A 97 14.47 0.91 16.28
C THR A 97 14.95 2.34 16.07
N ALA A 98 14.56 3.00 14.98
CA ALA A 98 14.67 4.46 14.91
C ALA A 98 13.91 5.04 16.12
N GLY A 99 14.62 5.72 17.03
CA GLY A 99 14.16 6.01 18.40
C GLY A 99 12.88 6.84 18.53
N VAL A 100 12.30 7.32 17.43
CA VAL A 100 11.04 8.08 17.39
C VAL A 100 9.99 7.43 16.47
N GLY A 101 10.33 6.34 15.76
CA GLY A 101 9.44 5.71 14.78
C GLY A 101 9.03 6.63 13.63
N ILE A 102 9.74 7.74 13.42
CA ILE A 102 9.46 8.69 12.34
C ILE A 102 10.32 8.35 11.12
N ASN A 103 9.70 8.24 9.95
CA ASN A 103 10.43 7.97 8.71
C ASN A 103 9.80 8.65 7.49
N THR A 104 10.58 8.72 6.42
CA THR A 104 10.13 9.11 5.08
C THR A 104 10.27 7.91 4.16
N LEU A 105 9.26 7.62 3.35
CA LEU A 105 9.29 6.54 2.37
C LEU A 105 9.36 7.10 0.96
N ILE A 106 10.25 6.57 0.14
CA ILE A 106 10.22 6.78 -1.32
C ILE A 106 9.95 5.44 -1.99
N GLY A 107 9.06 5.40 -2.97
CA GLY A 107 8.68 4.15 -3.62
C GLY A 107 8.53 4.26 -5.12
N VAL A 108 8.66 3.11 -5.77
CA VAL A 108 8.37 2.93 -7.19
C VAL A 108 7.48 1.72 -7.36
N GLY A 109 6.67 1.72 -8.40
CA GLY A 109 5.73 0.63 -8.56
C GLY A 109 4.83 0.76 -9.77
N ALA A 110 3.72 0.03 -9.72
CA ALA A 110 2.77 0.01 -10.81
C ALA A 110 1.33 -0.18 -10.32
N MET A 111 0.38 0.22 -11.16
CA MET A 111 -1.05 0.08 -10.88
C MET A 111 -1.75 -0.74 -11.95
N ILE A 112 -2.53 -1.73 -11.51
CA ILE A 112 -3.50 -2.44 -12.31
C ILE A 112 -4.87 -1.80 -12.06
N SER A 113 -5.51 -1.28 -13.11
CA SER A 113 -6.78 -0.56 -12.96
C SER A 113 -7.61 -0.63 -14.24
N PRO A 114 -8.92 -0.34 -14.17
CA PRO A 114 -9.76 -0.14 -15.35
C PRO A 114 -9.60 1.26 -15.96
N TYR A 115 -8.67 2.11 -15.50
CA TYR A 115 -8.48 3.50 -15.97
C TYR A 115 -7.80 3.55 -17.35
N THR A 116 -8.52 3.03 -18.33
CA THR A 116 -8.15 2.92 -19.74
C THR A 116 -9.29 3.47 -20.58
N ILE A 117 -9.01 3.84 -21.83
CA ILE A 117 -10.04 4.37 -22.74
C ILE A 117 -11.17 3.34 -22.95
N ASP A 118 -10.82 2.05 -22.97
CA ASP A 118 -11.76 0.94 -23.20
C ASP A 118 -12.34 0.34 -21.89
N GLY A 119 -11.99 0.88 -20.71
CA GLY A 119 -12.44 0.39 -19.41
C GLY A 119 -11.91 -0.99 -19.00
N ARG A 120 -10.92 -1.55 -19.70
CA ARG A 120 -10.34 -2.88 -19.40
C ARG A 120 -9.37 -2.81 -18.23
N THR A 121 -9.48 -3.75 -17.30
CA THR A 121 -8.52 -3.88 -16.19
C THR A 121 -7.19 -4.44 -16.70
N THR A 122 -6.15 -3.61 -16.68
CA THR A 122 -4.79 -3.98 -17.13
C THR A 122 -3.74 -3.20 -16.33
N LEU A 123 -2.46 -3.46 -16.59
CA LEU A 123 -1.37 -2.61 -16.13
C LEU A 123 -1.50 -1.23 -16.79
N THR A 124 -1.77 -0.21 -15.99
CA THR A 124 -2.15 1.12 -16.49
C THR A 124 -1.14 2.19 -16.15
N HIS A 125 -0.58 2.17 -14.93
CA HIS A 125 0.28 3.25 -14.46
C HIS A 125 1.61 2.75 -13.94
N LEU A 126 2.64 3.55 -14.17
CA LEU A 126 3.88 3.53 -13.41
C LEU A 126 3.78 4.53 -12.27
N LEU A 127 4.25 4.14 -11.09
CA LEU A 127 4.08 4.89 -9.87
C LEU A 127 5.43 5.33 -9.31
N VAL A 128 5.50 6.59 -8.87
CA VAL A 128 6.59 7.10 -8.02
C VAL A 128 5.96 7.75 -6.81
N SER A 129 6.27 7.26 -5.61
CA SER A 129 5.62 7.62 -4.37
C SER A 129 6.59 8.31 -3.41
N LEU A 130 6.10 9.32 -2.71
CA LEU A 130 6.77 9.96 -1.57
C LEU A 130 5.77 10.02 -0.42
N THR A 131 6.12 9.37 0.69
CA THR A 131 5.42 9.50 1.97
C THR A 131 6.31 10.31 2.91
N PRO A 132 6.07 11.61 3.07
CA PRO A 132 6.97 12.49 3.80
C PRO A 132 7.06 12.13 5.28
N ILE A 133 5.93 11.73 5.87
CA ILE A 133 5.83 11.47 7.31
C ILE A 133 5.18 10.10 7.51
N THR A 134 5.92 9.22 8.16
CA THR A 134 5.40 8.01 8.78
C THR A 134 5.73 8.08 10.27
N VAL A 135 4.82 7.64 11.14
CA VAL A 135 4.99 7.65 12.59
C VAL A 135 4.59 6.29 13.15
N GLY A 136 5.47 5.68 13.93
CA GLY A 136 5.28 4.34 14.50
C GLY A 136 6.10 3.29 13.76
N SER A 137 6.06 2.08 14.28
CA SER A 137 6.90 0.98 13.80
C SER A 137 6.19 -0.37 13.94
N PRO A 138 6.67 -1.40 13.22
CA PRO A 138 6.18 -2.77 13.40
C PRO A 138 6.21 -3.22 14.87
N VAL A 139 7.23 -2.82 15.64
CA VAL A 139 7.39 -3.15 17.07
C VAL A 139 6.25 -2.58 17.91
N THR A 140 5.76 -1.39 17.58
CA THR A 140 4.63 -0.77 18.29
C THR A 140 3.26 -1.33 17.86
N GLY A 141 3.23 -2.26 16.90
CA GLY A 141 2.00 -2.87 16.37
C GLY A 141 1.20 -1.94 15.44
N LYS A 142 1.59 -0.67 15.32
CA LYS A 142 0.88 0.33 14.51
C LYS A 142 1.84 1.30 13.85
N ARG A 143 1.53 1.73 12.63
CA ARG A 143 2.18 2.87 11.97
C ARG A 143 1.16 3.73 11.23
N GLU A 144 1.36 5.03 11.29
CA GLU A 144 0.57 6.02 10.56
C GLU A 144 1.41 6.56 9.40
N ARG A 145 0.80 6.74 8.24
CA ARG A 145 1.42 7.36 7.05
C ARG A 145 0.60 8.57 6.67
N LEU A 146 1.25 9.71 6.58
CA LEU A 146 0.62 11.01 6.38
C LEU A 146 1.09 11.61 5.07
N LEU A 147 0.15 12.20 4.33
CA LEU A 147 0.42 13.02 3.14
C LEU A 147 1.19 12.27 2.05
N ALA A 148 0.85 11.00 1.83
CA ALA A 148 1.47 10.23 0.76
C ALA A 148 1.03 10.78 -0.60
N VAL A 149 2.02 11.16 -1.42
CA VAL A 149 1.82 11.65 -2.78
C VAL A 149 2.45 10.64 -3.71
N THR A 150 1.67 10.12 -4.65
CA THR A 150 2.17 9.21 -5.66
C THR A 150 1.86 9.76 -7.05
N LEU A 151 2.90 10.03 -7.83
CA LEU A 151 2.77 10.35 -9.24
C LEU A 151 2.45 9.08 -10.00
N ALA A 152 1.38 9.11 -10.79
CA ALA A 152 0.91 7.99 -11.58
C ALA A 152 1.03 8.35 -13.06
N TYR A 153 2.02 7.81 -13.75
CA TYR A 153 2.17 7.99 -15.19
C TYR A 153 1.36 6.95 -15.94
N ASN A 154 0.34 7.39 -16.67
CA ASN A 154 -0.53 6.52 -17.45
C ASN A 154 0.16 6.09 -18.75
N LEU A 155 0.36 4.78 -18.90
CA LEU A 155 1.05 4.18 -20.04
C LEU A 155 0.27 4.30 -21.36
N GLN A 156 -1.05 4.46 -21.29
CA GLN A 156 -1.90 4.53 -22.48
C GLN A 156 -2.13 5.97 -22.95
N THR A 157 -2.53 6.85 -22.04
CA THR A 157 -2.85 8.25 -22.37
C THR A 157 -1.63 9.18 -22.30
N LYS A 158 -0.51 8.71 -21.73
CA LYS A 158 0.71 9.50 -21.48
C LYS A 158 0.48 10.68 -20.54
N GLN A 159 -0.60 10.66 -19.76
CA GLN A 159 -0.93 11.69 -18.77
C GLN A 159 -0.31 11.34 -17.42
N VAL A 160 -0.12 12.36 -16.59
CA VAL A 160 0.34 12.20 -15.20
C VAL A 160 -0.83 12.50 -14.28
N GLY A 161 -1.27 11.48 -13.57
CA GLY A 161 -2.17 11.58 -12.44
C GLY A 161 -1.41 11.74 -11.12
N VAL A 162 -2.12 12.17 -10.09
CA VAL A 162 -1.64 12.23 -8.71
C VAL A 162 -2.59 11.42 -7.84
N LEU A 163 -2.06 10.37 -7.22
CA LEU A 163 -2.72 9.65 -6.15
C LEU A 163 -2.32 10.32 -4.83
N PHE A 164 -3.30 10.85 -4.12
CA PHE A 164 -3.11 11.52 -2.84
C PHE A 164 -3.75 10.73 -1.72
N ASP A 165 -2.96 10.41 -0.71
CA ASP A 165 -3.37 9.71 0.48
C ASP A 165 -3.17 10.62 1.69
N LEU A 166 -4.28 11.13 2.23
CA LEU A 166 -4.21 12.03 3.38
C LEU A 166 -3.64 11.32 4.61
N LEU A 167 -4.21 10.15 4.93
CA LEU A 167 -3.85 9.36 6.10
C LEU A 167 -4.08 7.87 5.81
N LYS A 168 -3.10 7.06 6.17
CA LYS A 168 -3.18 5.59 6.20
C LYS A 168 -2.69 5.06 7.54
N PHE A 169 -3.26 3.96 7.95
CA PHE A 169 -2.91 3.22 9.15
C PHE A 169 -2.48 1.81 8.76
N ASP A 170 -1.29 1.43 9.18
CA ASP A 170 -0.80 0.05 9.13
C ASP A 170 -0.99 -0.57 10.52
N PHE A 171 -1.69 -1.70 10.59
CA PHE A 171 -1.86 -2.51 11.80
C PHE A 171 -1.04 -3.78 11.65
N TYR A 172 0.06 -3.89 12.40
CA TYR A 172 0.99 -5.01 12.29
C TYR A 172 0.48 -6.24 13.03
N VAL A 173 0.62 -7.39 12.36
CA VAL A 173 0.22 -8.69 12.92
C VAL A 173 1.27 -9.13 13.94
N VAL A 174 0.83 -9.40 15.17
CA VAL A 174 1.68 -9.89 16.27
C VAL A 174 2.39 -11.18 15.85
N GLY A 175 3.71 -11.26 16.09
CA GLY A 175 4.55 -12.40 15.74
C GLY A 175 4.99 -12.47 14.27
N SER A 176 4.61 -11.50 13.43
CA SER A 176 5.13 -11.40 12.05
C SER A 176 6.45 -10.63 11.99
N TYR A 177 6.63 -9.62 12.83
CA TYR A 177 7.88 -8.87 12.89
C TYR A 177 8.98 -9.67 13.62
N LYS A 178 10.24 -9.32 13.35
CA LYS A 178 11.44 -9.95 13.91
C LYS A 178 11.42 -9.82 15.45
N ASP A 179 10.81 -10.78 16.13
CA ASP A 179 10.73 -10.78 17.59
C ASP A 179 12.14 -10.80 18.19
N TYR A 180 12.34 -9.92 19.18
CA TYR A 180 13.54 -9.82 19.98
C TYR A 180 14.02 -11.22 20.41
N ARG A 181 15.24 -11.59 20.03
CA ARG A 181 15.99 -12.67 20.68
C ARG A 181 17.11 -12.07 21.50
#